data_AF-A0A1H9DC43-F1
#
_entry.id   AF-A0A1H9DC43-F1
#
_cell.length_a   1.000
_cell.length_b   1.000
_cell.length_c   1.000
_cell.angle_alpha   90.00
_cell.angle_beta   90.00
_cell.angle_gamma   90.00
#
_symmetry.space_group_name_H-M   'P 1'
#
loop_
_entity.id
_entity.type
_entity.pdbx_description
1 polymer ?
#
loop_
_entity_poly.entity_id
_entity_poly.type
_entity_poly.pdbx_seq_one_letter_code
_entity_poly.pdbx_strand_id
1 'polypeptide(L)'
;MTATAGWVATKAVEPALGSPWPGRELGQVRRTVRHAATVPLALLLGVQWLFVVGRGVPETTALPARDWWLEQLGLVSVLDHPLGAGLLLLCSAALALLVRRSDRVAPVWLVPPTLVGSVVALVLLLAQAVAGLGAGALAVVVLLVWLASAWWAASHAVVAGLAPRRPVTSRTGALLVAVWVLLLPGPLAVGRWLLAGDLRTEAEVLAGNSVGLRFAALLTAASVRLSLFGALLGVVAWLAYQVWPRGGARRRWRWYAALAVGLVALLELWWTAQTVADQRVTQLRYGSPGDELHFTCATWVYPPDTDAPAATPTQTVAVSGSGCATVTAYAGYHQLGTTVAGVSVSPVALRRPAPAGASDDRSAGSSPPTLPLPTGRSGSLGPAGEPRPLAGARYGDVLVLAGSNRFDRTADQVVAVPLHGGPALWRFVCGDKREVRARFAGGRPDPASAATTPGDPGDVVLLTCGARRLRLDPVTGLTAAR
;
A
#
# COMPACT_ATOMS: atom_id res chain seq x y z
N MET A 1 -57.64 -0.77 -42.56
CA MET A 1 -56.61 -1.78 -42.89
C MET A 1 -55.60 -1.14 -43.83
N THR A 2 -54.55 -0.55 -43.27
CA THR A 2 -53.49 0.13 -44.03
C THR A 2 -52.26 -0.76 -44.03
N ALA A 3 -51.94 -1.32 -45.20
CA ALA A 3 -50.75 -2.12 -45.41
C ALA A 3 -49.51 -1.22 -45.29
N THR A 4 -48.79 -1.35 -44.18
CA THR A 4 -47.43 -0.82 -44.04
C THR A 4 -46.52 -1.63 -44.97
N ALA A 5 -46.22 -1.07 -46.14
CA ALA A 5 -45.13 -1.53 -47.00
C ALA A 5 -43.81 -1.33 -46.23
N GLY A 6 -43.37 -2.41 -45.57
CA GLY A 6 -42.06 -2.48 -44.93
C GLY A 6 -40.98 -2.42 -46.01
N TRP A 7 -40.45 -1.23 -46.24
CA TRP A 7 -39.17 -1.04 -46.92
C TRP A 7 -38.06 -1.62 -46.04
N VAL A 8 -37.88 -2.94 -46.11
CA VAL A 8 -36.60 -3.57 -45.81
C VAL A 8 -35.69 -3.25 -47.00
N ALA A 9 -35.15 -2.03 -47.02
CA ALA A 9 -33.99 -1.73 -47.83
C ALA A 9 -32.82 -2.52 -47.22
N THR A 10 -32.68 -3.79 -47.61
CA THR A 10 -31.39 -4.46 -47.60
C THR A 10 -30.48 -3.58 -48.44
N LYS A 11 -29.71 -2.70 -47.78
CA LYS A 11 -28.57 -2.03 -48.42
C LYS A 11 -27.78 -3.12 -49.11
N ALA A 12 -27.86 -3.15 -50.43
CA ALA A 12 -27.01 -3.98 -51.25
C ALA A 12 -25.58 -3.65 -50.80
N VAL A 13 -24.88 -4.65 -50.27
CA VAL A 13 -23.46 -4.52 -49.97
C VAL A 13 -22.84 -4.29 -51.34
N GLU A 14 -22.40 -3.06 -51.62
CA GLU A 14 -21.64 -2.79 -52.83
C GLU A 14 -20.56 -3.87 -52.92
N PRO A 15 -20.53 -4.65 -54.02
CA PRO A 15 -19.47 -5.62 -54.22
C PRO A 15 -18.17 -4.83 -54.24
N ALA A 16 -17.31 -5.07 -53.26
CA ALA A 16 -15.93 -4.64 -53.38
C ALA A 16 -15.38 -5.40 -54.58
N LEU A 17 -15.21 -4.72 -55.71
CA LEU A 17 -14.60 -5.31 -56.90
C LEU A 17 -13.29 -5.99 -56.48
N GLY A 18 -13.22 -7.31 -56.66
CA GLY A 18 -12.02 -8.10 -56.35
C GLY A 18 -11.98 -8.81 -54.99
N SER A 19 -13.03 -8.77 -54.14
CA SER A 19 -12.98 -9.56 -52.89
C SER A 19 -13.21 -11.06 -53.16
N PRO A 20 -12.34 -11.97 -52.67
CA PRO A 20 -12.48 -13.41 -52.92
C PRO A 20 -13.60 -14.09 -52.11
N TRP A 21 -14.38 -13.34 -51.34
CA TRP A 21 -15.35 -13.87 -50.37
C TRP A 21 -16.80 -13.60 -50.79
N PRO A 22 -17.71 -14.60 -50.76
CA PRO A 22 -19.14 -14.42 -50.98
C PRO A 22 -19.80 -13.59 -49.86
N GLY A 23 -20.93 -12.92 -50.15
CA GLY A 23 -21.49 -11.83 -49.32
C GLY A 23 -21.76 -12.13 -47.83
N ARG A 24 -22.11 -13.37 -47.45
CA ARG A 24 -22.26 -13.77 -46.03
C ARG A 24 -20.91 -13.92 -45.33
N GLU A 25 -19.94 -14.53 -46.00
CA GLU A 25 -18.57 -14.73 -45.50
C GLU A 25 -17.83 -13.39 -45.40
N LEU A 26 -18.01 -12.49 -46.37
CA LEU A 26 -17.47 -11.13 -46.33
C LEU A 26 -17.93 -10.37 -45.07
N GLY A 27 -19.20 -10.54 -44.67
CA GLY A 27 -19.73 -9.98 -43.44
C GLY A 27 -19.08 -10.52 -42.16
N GLN A 28 -18.73 -11.81 -42.15
CA GLN A 28 -18.03 -12.46 -41.04
C GLN A 28 -16.56 -12.04 -40.99
N VAL A 29 -15.85 -12.09 -42.12
CA VAL A 29 -14.44 -11.65 -42.24
C VAL A 29 -14.28 -10.21 -41.77
N ARG A 30 -15.17 -9.29 -42.20
CA ARG A 30 -15.15 -7.89 -41.75
C ARG A 30 -15.38 -7.73 -40.24
N ARG A 31 -16.12 -8.62 -39.59
CA ARG A 31 -16.24 -8.61 -38.11
C ARG A 31 -14.95 -9.11 -37.47
N THR A 32 -14.39 -10.20 -37.97
CA THR A 32 -13.14 -10.79 -37.48
C THR A 32 -11.97 -9.81 -37.59
N VAL A 33 -11.84 -9.09 -38.71
CA VAL A 33 -10.84 -8.02 -38.90
C VAL A 33 -10.92 -6.97 -37.79
N ARG A 34 -12.13 -6.58 -37.38
CA ARG A 34 -12.30 -5.60 -36.30
C ARG A 34 -11.89 -6.15 -34.95
N HIS A 35 -12.28 -7.39 -34.66
CA HIS A 35 -11.88 -8.04 -33.41
C HIS A 35 -10.36 -8.15 -33.36
N ALA A 36 -9.73 -8.66 -34.43
CA ALA A 36 -8.30 -8.76 -34.58
C ALA A 36 -7.58 -7.41 -34.40
N ALA A 37 -8.11 -6.31 -34.95
CA ALA A 37 -7.52 -4.98 -34.75
C ALA A 37 -7.66 -4.43 -33.32
N THR A 38 -8.61 -4.92 -32.53
CA THR A 38 -8.83 -4.49 -31.14
C THR A 38 -8.15 -5.36 -30.10
N VAL A 39 -7.83 -6.62 -30.43
CA VAL A 39 -7.12 -7.55 -29.55
C VAL A 39 -5.79 -6.99 -29.06
N PRO A 40 -4.90 -6.44 -29.92
CA PRO A 40 -3.65 -5.80 -29.51
C PRO A 40 -3.83 -4.77 -28.40
N LEU A 41 -4.81 -3.88 -28.56
CA LEU A 41 -5.06 -2.82 -27.61
C LEU A 41 -5.62 -3.36 -26.29
N ALA A 42 -6.60 -4.26 -26.35
CA ALA A 42 -7.19 -4.86 -25.15
C ALA A 42 -6.15 -5.64 -24.33
N LEU A 43 -5.29 -6.39 -25.03
CA LEU A 43 -4.24 -7.19 -24.42
C LEU A 43 -3.18 -6.31 -23.78
N LEU A 44 -2.66 -5.30 -24.49
CA LEU A 44 -1.66 -4.39 -23.93
C LEU A 44 -2.22 -3.55 -22.78
N LEU A 45 -3.45 -3.05 -22.88
CA LEU A 45 -4.10 -2.35 -21.77
C LEU A 45 -4.30 -3.27 -20.57
N GLY A 46 -4.63 -4.54 -20.78
CA GLY A 46 -4.70 -5.55 -19.71
C GLY A 46 -3.34 -5.77 -19.03
N VAL A 47 -2.25 -5.83 -19.79
CA VAL A 47 -0.90 -5.90 -19.24
C VAL A 47 -0.57 -4.62 -18.44
N GLN A 48 -0.77 -3.43 -19.03
CA GLN A 48 -0.50 -2.17 -18.30
C GLN A 48 -1.33 -2.06 -17.03
N TRP A 49 -2.58 -2.52 -17.06
CA TRP A 49 -3.44 -2.57 -15.89
C TRP A 49 -2.85 -3.44 -14.78
N LEU A 50 -2.38 -4.66 -15.11
CA LEU A 50 -1.73 -5.53 -14.15
C LEU A 50 -0.50 -4.86 -13.53
N PHE A 51 0.33 -4.17 -14.32
CA PHE A 51 1.48 -3.43 -13.79
C PHE A 51 1.11 -2.26 -12.90
N VAL A 52 0.13 -1.46 -13.33
CA VAL A 52 -0.36 -0.31 -12.55
C VAL A 52 -0.93 -0.79 -11.22
N VAL A 53 -1.70 -1.88 -11.21
CA VAL A 53 -2.22 -2.48 -9.98
C VAL A 53 -1.11 -3.10 -9.14
N GLY A 54 -0.25 -3.92 -9.74
CA GLY A 54 0.84 -4.60 -9.05
C GLY A 54 1.78 -3.60 -8.37
N ARG A 55 2.28 -2.61 -9.11
CA ARG A 55 3.22 -1.62 -8.56
C ARG A 55 2.54 -0.48 -7.81
N GLY A 56 1.33 -0.08 -8.19
CA GLY A 56 0.60 1.01 -7.56
C GLY A 56 -0.13 0.64 -6.28
N VAL A 57 -0.34 -0.65 -6.03
CA VAL A 57 -1.04 -1.17 -4.84
C VAL A 57 -0.11 -2.19 -4.16
N PRO A 58 0.84 -1.76 -3.32
CA PRO A 58 1.79 -2.66 -2.65
C PRO A 58 1.12 -3.67 -1.72
N GLU A 59 -0.14 -3.47 -1.34
CA GLU A 59 -0.97 -4.48 -0.68
C GLU A 59 -1.08 -5.78 -1.51
N THR A 60 -0.96 -5.69 -2.84
CA THR A 60 -0.93 -6.84 -3.74
C THR A 60 0.37 -7.65 -3.68
N THR A 61 1.40 -7.21 -2.96
CA THR A 61 2.60 -8.04 -2.71
C THR A 61 2.29 -9.35 -1.99
N ALA A 62 1.17 -9.41 -1.27
CA ALA A 62 0.71 -10.66 -0.66
C ALA A 62 0.13 -11.66 -1.69
N LEU A 63 -0.09 -11.25 -2.95
CA LEU A 63 -0.59 -12.16 -3.98
C LEU A 63 0.52 -13.16 -4.37
N PRO A 64 0.20 -14.46 -4.42
CA PRO A 64 1.16 -15.45 -4.84
C PRO A 64 1.62 -15.19 -6.28
N ALA A 65 2.91 -15.41 -6.55
CA ALA A 65 3.53 -15.26 -7.86
C ALA A 65 3.47 -13.84 -8.47
N ARG A 66 3.24 -12.79 -7.65
CA ARG A 66 3.26 -11.39 -8.12
C ARG A 66 4.53 -11.06 -8.88
N ASP A 67 5.66 -11.27 -8.24
CA ASP A 67 6.96 -10.89 -8.80
C ASP A 67 7.26 -11.71 -10.05
N TRP A 68 6.85 -12.99 -10.05
CA TRP A 68 6.95 -13.85 -11.22
C TRP A 68 6.20 -13.30 -12.43
N TRP A 69 4.91 -12.93 -12.33
CA TRP A 69 4.20 -12.43 -13.52
C TRP A 69 4.61 -11.00 -13.90
N LEU A 70 5.05 -10.16 -12.95
CA LEU A 70 5.62 -8.85 -13.24
C LEU A 70 6.94 -9.00 -14.01
N GLU A 71 7.79 -9.94 -13.63
CA GLU A 71 9.02 -10.26 -14.35
C GLU A 71 8.69 -10.78 -15.77
N GLN A 72 7.77 -11.73 -15.88
CA GLN A 72 7.40 -12.35 -17.16
C GLN A 72 6.77 -11.40 -18.18
N LEU A 73 6.17 -10.29 -17.74
CA LEU A 73 5.52 -9.30 -18.60
C LEU A 73 6.27 -7.97 -18.69
N GLY A 74 7.40 -7.82 -17.99
CA GLY A 74 8.13 -6.54 -17.85
C GLY A 74 8.46 -5.91 -19.19
N LEU A 75 8.89 -6.73 -20.15
CA LEU A 75 9.27 -6.31 -21.50
C LEU A 75 8.14 -5.61 -22.29
N VAL A 76 6.88 -5.87 -21.94
CA VAL A 76 5.69 -5.29 -22.59
C VAL A 76 5.04 -4.20 -21.72
N SER A 77 5.63 -3.88 -20.57
CA SER A 77 5.19 -2.81 -19.67
C SER A 77 5.76 -1.45 -20.09
N VAL A 78 4.92 -0.42 -20.13
CA VAL A 78 5.36 0.96 -20.37
C VAL A 78 6.19 1.48 -19.19
N LEU A 79 5.98 0.94 -17.98
CA LEU A 79 6.74 1.33 -16.79
C LEU A 79 8.19 0.86 -16.86
N ASP A 80 8.46 -0.29 -17.48
CA ASP A 80 9.81 -0.86 -17.57
C ASP A 80 10.49 -0.53 -18.91
N HIS A 81 9.72 -0.54 -20.01
CA HIS A 81 10.21 -0.27 -21.35
C HIS A 81 9.33 0.79 -22.05
N PRO A 82 9.45 2.07 -21.65
CA PRO A 82 8.52 3.12 -22.07
C PRO A 82 8.48 3.34 -23.58
N LEU A 83 9.64 3.22 -24.26
CA LEU A 83 9.71 3.41 -25.71
C LEU A 83 9.08 2.24 -26.46
N GLY A 84 9.48 0.99 -26.16
CA GLY A 84 9.00 -0.20 -26.88
C GLY A 84 7.52 -0.47 -26.62
N ALA A 85 7.13 -0.63 -25.36
CA ALA A 85 5.74 -0.88 -24.98
C ALA A 85 4.84 0.33 -25.30
N GLY A 86 5.35 1.56 -25.14
CA GLY A 86 4.60 2.77 -25.48
C GLY A 86 4.28 2.88 -26.96
N LEU A 87 5.26 2.62 -27.84
CA LEU A 87 5.04 2.58 -29.30
C LEU A 87 4.07 1.46 -29.70
N LEU A 88 4.15 0.28 -29.10
CA LEU A 88 3.19 -0.80 -29.33
C LEU A 88 1.77 -0.43 -28.92
N LEU A 89 1.60 0.23 -27.78
CA LEU A 89 0.31 0.70 -27.30
C LEU A 89 -0.26 1.77 -28.24
N LEU A 90 0.57 2.73 -28.68
CA LEU A 90 0.19 3.76 -29.65
C LEU A 90 -0.24 3.15 -31.00
N CYS A 91 0.52 2.18 -31.52
CA CYS A 91 0.17 1.47 -32.75
C CYS A 91 -1.17 0.71 -32.59
N SER A 92 -1.38 0.07 -31.45
CA SER A 92 -2.62 -0.64 -31.14
C SER A 92 -3.83 0.29 -31.04
N ALA A 93 -3.64 1.46 -30.41
CA ALA A 93 -4.65 2.50 -30.34
C ALA A 93 -4.98 3.06 -31.74
N ALA A 94 -3.95 3.30 -32.57
CA ALA A 94 -4.12 3.74 -33.95
C ALA A 94 -4.92 2.72 -34.76
N LEU A 95 -4.60 1.42 -34.69
CA LEU A 95 -5.35 0.35 -35.36
C LEU A 95 -6.82 0.34 -34.94
N ALA A 96 -7.10 0.36 -33.62
CA ALA A 96 -8.46 0.38 -33.10
C ALA A 96 -9.25 1.63 -33.53
N LEU A 97 -8.59 2.80 -33.60
CA LEU A 97 -9.19 4.06 -34.03
C LEU A 97 -9.44 4.12 -35.54
N LEU A 98 -8.50 3.66 -36.36
CA LEU A 98 -8.62 3.61 -37.81
C LEU A 98 -9.74 2.66 -38.25
N VAL A 99 -9.80 1.47 -37.66
CA VAL A 99 -10.90 0.52 -37.87
C VAL A 99 -12.25 1.08 -37.43
N ARG A 100 -12.27 1.99 -36.44
CA ARG A 100 -13.49 2.69 -36.01
C ARG A 100 -13.93 3.78 -37.00
N ARG A 101 -13.02 4.35 -37.80
CA ARG A 101 -13.22 5.48 -38.72
C ARG A 101 -13.32 5.05 -40.19
N SER A 102 -13.59 3.76 -40.42
CA SER A 102 -13.68 3.09 -41.73
C SER A 102 -14.41 3.86 -42.83
N ASP A 103 -15.39 4.68 -42.46
CA ASP A 103 -16.24 5.39 -43.41
C ASP A 103 -15.53 6.60 -44.07
N ARG A 104 -14.34 6.98 -43.60
CA ARG A 104 -13.60 8.16 -44.12
C ARG A 104 -12.12 7.90 -44.44
N VAL A 105 -11.60 6.73 -44.10
CA VAL A 105 -10.17 6.45 -44.16
C VAL A 105 -9.97 5.17 -44.96
N ALA A 106 -9.15 5.24 -46.01
CA ALA A 106 -8.84 4.09 -46.85
C ALA A 106 -8.21 2.94 -46.03
N PRO A 107 -8.54 1.67 -46.31
CA PRO A 107 -7.97 0.51 -45.60
C PRO A 107 -6.43 0.48 -45.56
N VAL A 108 -5.78 1.10 -46.54
CA VAL A 108 -4.32 1.24 -46.65
C VAL A 108 -3.70 1.92 -45.42
N TRP A 109 -4.43 2.80 -44.72
CA TRP A 109 -3.94 3.47 -43.52
C TRP A 109 -3.73 2.56 -42.31
N LEU A 110 -4.20 1.30 -42.35
CA LEU A 110 -3.89 0.31 -41.32
C LEU A 110 -2.46 -0.23 -41.44
N VAL A 111 -1.84 -0.14 -42.62
CA VAL A 111 -0.52 -0.71 -42.90
C VAL A 111 0.60 -0.02 -42.10
N PRO A 112 0.71 1.32 -42.04
CA PRO A 112 1.77 1.97 -41.28
C PRO A 112 1.83 1.57 -39.80
N PRO A 113 0.74 1.64 -38.99
CA PRO A 113 0.82 1.25 -37.58
C PRO A 113 1.08 -0.26 -37.40
N THR A 114 0.63 -1.12 -38.32
CA THR A 114 1.01 -2.54 -38.27
C THR A 114 2.50 -2.77 -38.54
N LEU A 115 3.09 -2.08 -39.53
CA LEU A 115 4.51 -2.25 -39.86
C LEU A 115 5.39 -1.75 -38.71
N VAL A 116 5.14 -0.52 -38.24
CA VAL A 116 5.89 0.06 -37.12
C VAL A 116 5.78 -0.82 -35.88
N GLY A 117 4.56 -1.20 -35.49
CA GLY A 117 4.38 -2.05 -34.31
C GLY A 117 4.95 -3.46 -34.49
N SER A 118 4.95 -4.03 -35.70
CA SER A 118 5.56 -5.34 -35.96
C SER A 118 7.07 -5.30 -35.84
N VAL A 119 7.72 -4.24 -36.35
CA VAL A 119 9.16 -4.02 -36.17
C VAL A 119 9.49 -3.92 -34.68
N VAL A 120 8.74 -3.12 -33.92
CA VAL A 120 8.94 -3.00 -32.47
C VAL A 120 8.74 -4.34 -31.76
N ALA A 121 7.68 -5.08 -32.08
CA ALA A 121 7.42 -6.40 -31.47
C ALA A 121 8.53 -7.41 -31.80
N LEU A 122 9.07 -7.40 -33.01
CA LEU A 122 10.18 -8.26 -33.42
C LEU A 122 11.48 -7.91 -32.70
N VAL A 123 11.79 -6.61 -32.55
CA VAL A 123 12.96 -6.16 -31.78
C VAL A 123 12.84 -6.60 -30.32
N LEU A 124 11.65 -6.48 -29.74
CA LEU A 124 11.37 -6.93 -28.36
C LEU A 124 11.49 -8.46 -28.22
N LEU A 125 10.97 -9.24 -29.18
CA LEU A 125 11.16 -10.69 -29.21
C LEU A 125 12.63 -11.09 -29.34
N LEU A 126 13.40 -10.40 -30.18
CA LEU A 126 14.82 -10.64 -30.35
C LEU A 126 15.59 -10.34 -29.06
N ALA A 127 15.28 -9.21 -28.40
CA ALA A 127 15.87 -8.86 -27.12
C ALA A 127 15.60 -9.95 -26.07
N GLN A 128 14.37 -10.47 -26.02
CA GLN A 128 14.02 -11.57 -25.12
C GLN A 128 14.76 -12.88 -25.46
N ALA A 129 14.92 -13.20 -26.75
CA ALA A 129 15.64 -14.39 -27.19
C ALA A 129 17.13 -14.34 -26.79
N VAL A 130 17.75 -13.15 -26.86
CA VAL A 130 19.14 -12.94 -26.43
C VAL A 130 19.29 -13.02 -24.90
N ALA A 131 18.32 -12.52 -24.14
CA ALA A 131 18.34 -12.54 -22.68
C ALA A 131 18.02 -13.93 -22.07
N GLY A 132 17.44 -14.84 -22.84
CA GLY A 132 17.06 -16.19 -22.41
C GLY A 132 15.54 -16.35 -22.20
N LEU A 133 15.01 -17.52 -22.58
CA LEU A 133 13.57 -17.80 -22.63
C LEU A 133 12.89 -17.98 -21.26
N GLY A 134 13.68 -18.13 -20.18
CA GLY A 134 13.14 -18.41 -18.84
C GLY A 134 12.38 -17.23 -18.20
N ALA A 135 12.75 -15.99 -18.52
CA ALA A 135 12.28 -14.79 -17.82
C ALA A 135 11.21 -13.96 -18.58
N GLY A 136 10.51 -14.53 -19.56
CA GLY A 136 9.56 -13.73 -20.36
C GLY A 136 8.63 -14.52 -21.28
N ALA A 137 8.30 -15.77 -20.94
CA ALA A 137 7.41 -16.61 -21.74
C ALA A 137 6.04 -15.94 -21.98
N LEU A 138 5.47 -15.28 -20.97
CA LEU A 138 4.21 -14.55 -21.15
C LEU A 138 4.37 -13.35 -22.07
N ALA A 139 5.44 -12.56 -21.95
CA ALA A 139 5.74 -11.47 -22.88
C ALA A 139 5.86 -11.97 -24.33
N VAL A 140 6.53 -13.11 -24.56
CA VAL A 140 6.62 -13.73 -25.89
C VAL A 140 5.24 -14.08 -26.43
N VAL A 141 4.40 -14.76 -25.64
CA VAL A 141 3.01 -15.09 -26.04
C VAL A 141 2.21 -13.84 -26.38
N VAL A 142 2.31 -12.80 -25.55
CA VAL A 142 1.68 -11.50 -25.77
C VAL A 142 2.11 -10.88 -27.11
N LEU A 143 3.42 -10.84 -27.39
CA LEU A 143 3.97 -10.27 -28.62
C LEU A 143 3.59 -11.08 -29.86
N LEU A 144 3.55 -12.41 -29.77
CA LEU A 144 3.10 -13.27 -30.87
C LEU A 144 1.61 -13.08 -31.17
N VAL A 145 0.76 -13.00 -30.14
CA VAL A 145 -0.67 -12.70 -30.30
C VAL A 145 -0.86 -11.30 -30.90
N TRP A 146 -0.08 -10.33 -30.44
CA TRP A 146 -0.06 -8.97 -31.00
C TRP A 146 0.26 -8.99 -32.50
N LEU A 147 1.37 -9.64 -32.90
CA LEU A 147 1.81 -9.74 -34.28
C LEU A 147 0.77 -10.43 -35.18
N ALA A 148 0.30 -11.60 -34.76
CA ALA A 148 -0.67 -12.39 -35.52
C ALA A 148 -1.98 -11.62 -35.74
N SER A 149 -2.51 -10.99 -34.68
CA SER A 149 -3.76 -10.24 -34.76
C SER A 149 -3.64 -8.94 -35.55
N ALA A 150 -2.54 -8.20 -35.41
CA ALA A 150 -2.27 -6.99 -36.19
C ALA A 150 -2.10 -7.33 -37.69
N TRP A 151 -1.28 -8.32 -38.02
CA TRP A 151 -1.05 -8.75 -39.40
C TRP A 151 -2.32 -9.28 -40.07
N TRP A 152 -3.08 -10.10 -39.35
CA TRP A 152 -4.40 -10.57 -39.81
C TRP A 152 -5.34 -9.40 -40.11
N ALA A 153 -5.42 -8.43 -39.21
CA ALA A 153 -6.28 -7.27 -39.37
C ALA A 153 -5.88 -6.43 -40.60
N ALA A 154 -4.59 -6.13 -40.80
CA ALA A 154 -4.14 -5.33 -41.94
C ALA A 154 -4.34 -6.04 -43.28
N SER A 155 -3.87 -7.29 -43.39
CA SER A 155 -3.97 -8.08 -44.63
C SER A 155 -5.43 -8.24 -45.09
N HIS A 156 -6.32 -8.62 -44.18
CA HIS A 156 -7.72 -8.85 -44.51
C HIS A 156 -8.53 -7.55 -44.63
N ALA A 157 -8.12 -6.44 -43.99
CA ALA A 157 -8.75 -5.15 -44.20
C ALA A 157 -8.48 -4.59 -45.61
N VAL A 158 -7.28 -4.80 -46.15
CA VAL A 158 -6.94 -4.37 -47.52
C VAL A 158 -7.78 -5.13 -48.56
N VAL A 159 -7.98 -6.45 -48.36
CA VAL A 159 -8.69 -7.31 -49.31
C VAL A 159 -10.22 -7.23 -49.15
N ALA A 160 -10.73 -7.32 -47.92
CA ALA A 160 -12.18 -7.39 -47.67
C ALA A 160 -12.82 -5.99 -47.51
N GLY A 161 -12.01 -4.94 -47.36
CA GLY A 161 -12.46 -3.62 -46.94
C GLY A 161 -12.98 -3.61 -45.50
N LEU A 162 -13.37 -2.43 -45.01
CA LEU A 162 -13.97 -2.27 -43.70
C LEU A 162 -15.48 -2.08 -43.85
N ALA A 163 -16.30 -2.89 -43.16
CA ALA A 163 -17.74 -2.59 -43.10
C ALA A 163 -17.95 -1.22 -42.42
N PRO A 164 -19.08 -0.53 -42.67
CA PRO A 164 -19.57 0.52 -41.79
C PRO A 164 -19.95 -0.06 -40.42
N ARG A 165 -19.65 0.65 -39.34
CA ARG A 165 -19.83 0.13 -37.97
C ARG A 165 -21.27 0.38 -37.50
N ARG A 166 -21.95 -0.65 -36.98
CA ARG A 166 -23.14 -0.42 -36.13
C ARG A 166 -22.67 0.35 -34.89
N PRO A 167 -23.35 1.45 -34.48
CA PRO A 167 -22.94 2.22 -33.33
C PRO A 167 -22.87 1.30 -32.11
N VAL A 168 -21.75 1.34 -31.37
CA VAL A 168 -21.64 0.66 -30.08
C VAL A 168 -22.76 1.21 -29.20
N THR A 169 -23.63 0.32 -28.71
CA THR A 169 -24.75 0.73 -27.86
C THR A 169 -24.20 1.24 -26.54
N SER A 170 -24.75 2.34 -26.00
CA SER A 170 -24.35 2.92 -24.72
C SER A 170 -24.32 1.91 -23.58
N ARG A 171 -25.19 0.88 -23.65
CA ARG A 171 -25.28 -0.23 -22.68
C ARG A 171 -23.99 -1.03 -22.53
N THR A 172 -23.33 -1.37 -23.64
CA THR A 172 -22.10 -2.18 -23.61
C THR A 172 -20.94 -1.39 -23.00
N GLY A 173 -20.87 -0.09 -23.30
CA GLY A 173 -19.90 0.82 -22.69
C GLY A 173 -20.15 1.04 -21.20
N ALA A 174 -21.42 1.19 -20.81
CA ALA A 174 -21.79 1.34 -19.40
C ALA A 174 -21.44 0.10 -18.58
N LEU A 175 -21.59 -1.12 -19.13
CA LEU A 175 -21.18 -2.35 -18.47
C LEU A 175 -19.67 -2.38 -18.23
N LEU A 176 -18.85 -1.97 -19.20
CA LEU A 176 -17.40 -1.88 -19.02
C LEU A 176 -17.00 -0.86 -17.95
N VAL A 177 -17.68 0.29 -17.90
CA VAL A 177 -17.47 1.28 -16.84
C VAL A 177 -17.90 0.74 -15.47
N ALA A 178 -19.02 0.00 -15.41
CA ALA A 178 -19.45 -0.63 -14.16
C ALA A 178 -18.41 -1.66 -13.69
N VAL A 179 -17.91 -2.50 -14.58
CA VAL A 179 -16.82 -3.44 -14.27
C VAL A 179 -15.56 -2.71 -13.80
N TRP A 180 -15.18 -1.60 -14.45
CA TRP A 180 -14.07 -0.76 -14.01
C TRP A 180 -14.23 -0.24 -12.58
N VAL A 181 -15.40 0.32 -12.27
CA VAL A 181 -15.70 0.87 -10.93
C VAL A 181 -15.73 -0.24 -9.87
N LEU A 182 -16.23 -1.43 -10.23
CA LEU A 182 -16.31 -2.57 -9.31
C LEU A 182 -14.96 -3.27 -9.08
N LEU A 183 -14.02 -3.17 -10.04
CA LEU A 183 -12.65 -3.67 -9.90
C LEU A 183 -11.80 -2.70 -9.05
N LEU A 184 -12.25 -2.45 -7.82
CA LEU A 184 -11.69 -1.53 -6.80
C LEU A 184 -10.15 -1.36 -6.80
N PRO A 185 -9.31 -2.41 -6.93
CA PRO A 185 -7.87 -2.26 -6.87
C PRO A 185 -7.32 -1.30 -7.91
N GLY A 186 -7.93 -1.22 -9.08
CA GLY A 186 -7.31 -0.47 -10.15
C GLY A 186 -7.76 0.98 -10.33
N PRO A 187 -9.01 1.39 -10.04
CA PRO A 187 -9.29 2.80 -9.74
C PRO A 187 -8.37 3.34 -8.64
N LEU A 188 -8.15 2.58 -7.56
CA LEU A 188 -7.22 2.96 -6.50
C LEU A 188 -5.79 3.10 -7.03
N ALA A 189 -5.32 2.14 -7.83
CA ALA A 189 -3.99 2.17 -8.42
C ALA A 189 -3.77 3.40 -9.31
N VAL A 190 -4.74 3.73 -10.16
CA VAL A 190 -4.70 4.93 -11.01
C VAL A 190 -4.70 6.20 -10.17
N GLY A 191 -5.55 6.28 -9.14
CA GLY A 191 -5.58 7.43 -8.23
C GLY A 191 -4.25 7.63 -7.53
N ARG A 192 -3.65 6.57 -6.97
CA ARG A 192 -2.34 6.63 -6.33
C ARG A 192 -1.23 7.04 -7.28
N TRP A 193 -1.23 6.47 -8.49
CA TRP A 193 -0.19 6.75 -9.49
C TRP A 193 -0.20 8.21 -9.95
N LEU A 194 -1.38 8.81 -10.10
CA LEU A 194 -1.52 10.18 -10.56
C LEU A 194 -1.41 11.23 -9.46
N LEU A 195 -1.92 10.95 -8.25
CA LEU A 195 -2.10 11.96 -7.20
C LEU A 195 -1.26 11.75 -5.95
N ALA A 196 -0.76 10.54 -5.70
CA ALA A 196 -0.17 10.18 -4.42
C ALA A 196 1.16 9.44 -4.62
N GLY A 197 2.07 10.04 -5.39
CA GLY A 197 3.40 9.50 -5.67
C GLY A 197 4.19 9.22 -4.38
N ASP A 198 4.17 10.15 -3.44
CA ASP A 198 4.84 10.00 -2.14
C ASP A 198 4.23 8.87 -1.30
N LEU A 199 2.91 8.70 -1.33
CA LEU A 199 2.24 7.60 -0.62
C LEU A 199 2.69 6.24 -1.17
N ARG A 200 2.96 6.14 -2.48
CA ARG A 200 3.52 4.92 -3.07
C ARG A 200 4.95 4.66 -2.57
N THR A 201 5.79 5.70 -2.55
CA THR A 201 7.16 5.59 -2.02
C THR A 201 7.15 5.14 -0.56
N GLU A 202 6.31 5.74 0.29
CA GLU A 202 6.17 5.32 1.69
C GLU A 202 5.67 3.88 1.80
N ALA A 203 4.71 3.50 0.97
CA ALA A 203 4.17 2.15 0.98
C ALA A 203 5.19 1.07 0.57
N GLU A 204 6.19 1.40 -0.26
CA GLU A 204 7.33 0.53 -0.54
C GLU A 204 8.23 0.37 0.69
N VAL A 205 8.49 1.44 1.45
CA VAL A 205 9.27 1.35 2.69
C VAL A 205 8.55 0.51 3.76
N LEU A 206 7.22 0.57 3.79
CA LEU A 206 6.38 -0.26 4.66
C LEU A 206 6.33 -1.75 4.23
N ALA A 207 7.01 -2.16 3.16
CA ALA A 207 7.04 -3.56 2.74
C ALA A 207 7.69 -4.48 3.78
N GLY A 208 8.60 -3.96 4.62
CA GLY A 208 9.21 -4.69 5.73
C GLY A 208 8.30 -4.90 6.95
N ASN A 209 7.16 -4.22 7.01
CA ASN A 209 6.21 -4.34 8.12
C ASN A 209 5.36 -5.61 8.01
N SER A 210 4.68 -5.96 9.11
CA SER A 210 3.66 -7.00 9.07
C SER A 210 2.53 -6.65 8.08
N VAL A 211 1.96 -7.68 7.44
CA VAL A 211 0.89 -7.52 6.46
C VAL A 211 -0.29 -6.73 7.04
N GLY A 212 -0.67 -7.03 8.29
CA GLY A 212 -1.76 -6.34 9.00
C GLY A 212 -1.49 -4.84 9.18
N LEU A 213 -0.30 -4.47 9.67
CA LEU A 213 0.05 -3.07 9.84
C LEU A 213 0.11 -2.33 8.51
N ARG A 214 0.66 -2.96 7.47
CA ARG A 214 0.71 -2.35 6.12
C ARG A 214 -0.69 -2.10 5.57
N PHE A 215 -1.64 -3.02 5.75
CA PHE A 215 -3.02 -2.82 5.32
C PHE A 215 -3.71 -1.71 6.11
N ALA A 216 -3.56 -1.67 7.44
CA ALA A 216 -4.11 -0.59 8.27
C ALA A 216 -3.49 0.77 7.87
N ALA A 217 -2.17 0.78 7.62
CA ALA A 217 -1.42 1.96 7.23
C ALA A 217 -1.92 2.57 5.90
N LEU A 218 -2.25 1.72 4.92
CA LEU A 218 -2.51 2.17 3.56
C LEU A 218 -4.01 2.21 3.21
N LEU A 219 -4.86 1.40 3.85
CA LEU A 219 -6.28 1.29 3.55
C LEU A 219 -7.13 2.27 4.38
N THR A 220 -6.87 3.57 4.24
CA THR A 220 -7.58 4.62 4.98
C THR A 220 -8.61 5.37 4.14
N ALA A 221 -9.24 6.40 4.73
CA ALA A 221 -10.10 7.33 4.01
C ALA A 221 -9.41 7.98 2.79
N ALA A 222 -8.07 8.10 2.80
CA ALA A 222 -7.28 8.54 1.65
C ALA A 222 -7.48 7.61 0.44
N SER A 223 -7.40 6.31 0.67
CA SER A 223 -7.56 5.29 -0.38
C SER A 223 -8.97 5.29 -0.97
N VAL A 224 -10.00 5.57 -0.16
CA VAL A 224 -11.37 5.74 -0.69
C VAL A 224 -11.42 6.91 -1.67
N ARG A 225 -10.89 8.08 -1.32
CA ARG A 225 -10.89 9.26 -2.22
C ARG A 225 -10.07 9.03 -3.49
N LEU A 226 -8.90 8.41 -3.37
CA LEU A 226 -8.05 8.05 -4.51
C LEU A 226 -8.76 7.06 -5.45
N SER A 227 -9.47 6.07 -4.89
CA SER A 227 -10.28 5.13 -5.68
C SER A 227 -11.44 5.81 -6.40
N LEU A 228 -12.14 6.76 -5.75
CA LEU A 228 -13.22 7.53 -6.35
C LEU A 228 -12.71 8.42 -7.48
N PHE A 229 -11.55 9.06 -7.30
CA PHE A 229 -10.89 9.82 -8.36
C PHE A 229 -10.57 8.94 -9.57
N GLY A 230 -9.89 7.79 -9.37
CA GLY A 230 -9.58 6.88 -10.48
C GLY A 230 -10.83 6.29 -11.15
N ALA A 231 -11.89 6.04 -10.38
CA ALA A 231 -13.17 5.59 -10.90
C ALA A 231 -13.79 6.66 -11.81
N LEU A 232 -13.85 7.91 -11.33
CA LEU A 232 -14.38 9.04 -12.09
C LEU A 232 -13.53 9.35 -13.33
N LEU A 233 -12.21 9.23 -13.26
CA LEU A 233 -11.33 9.40 -14.42
C LEU A 233 -11.69 8.40 -15.53
N GLY A 234 -11.95 7.14 -15.18
CA GLY A 234 -12.43 6.12 -16.11
C GLY A 234 -13.78 6.49 -16.74
N VAL A 235 -14.71 7.02 -15.93
CA VAL A 235 -16.02 7.52 -16.41
C VAL A 235 -15.84 8.70 -17.37
N VAL A 236 -15.00 9.68 -17.04
CA VAL A 236 -14.71 10.86 -17.88
C VAL A 236 -14.06 10.44 -19.19
N ALA A 237 -13.09 9.51 -19.16
CA ALA A 237 -12.48 8.95 -20.36
C ALA A 237 -13.52 8.25 -21.25
N TRP A 238 -14.45 7.51 -20.66
CA TRP A 238 -15.56 6.91 -21.39
C TRP A 238 -16.53 7.96 -21.97
N LEU A 239 -16.88 9.00 -21.22
CA LEU A 239 -17.72 10.10 -21.71
C LEU A 239 -17.05 10.82 -22.88
N ALA A 240 -15.75 11.14 -22.77
CA ALA A 240 -14.96 11.72 -23.85
C ALA A 240 -14.95 10.80 -25.09
N TYR A 241 -14.84 9.48 -24.89
CA TYR A 241 -14.92 8.50 -25.96
C TYR A 241 -16.30 8.48 -26.67
N GLN A 242 -17.38 8.79 -25.96
CA GLN A 242 -18.74 8.90 -26.51
C GLN A 242 -19.00 10.25 -27.20
N VAL A 243 -18.37 11.33 -26.73
CA VAL A 243 -18.43 12.67 -27.33
C VAL A 243 -17.75 12.69 -28.71
N TRP A 244 -16.73 11.84 -28.91
CA TRP A 244 -16.07 11.64 -30.19
C TRP A 244 -17.07 11.18 -31.29
N PRO A 245 -17.07 11.81 -32.49
CA PRO A 245 -18.29 12.21 -33.18
C PRO A 245 -19.15 11.04 -33.64
N ARG A 246 -20.30 10.86 -32.97
CA ARG A 246 -21.42 10.03 -33.44
C ARG A 246 -22.77 10.66 -33.11
N GLY A 247 -23.46 11.18 -34.12
CA GLY A 247 -24.91 11.44 -34.08
C GLY A 247 -25.36 12.91 -34.23
N GLY A 248 -26.69 13.10 -34.25
CA GLY A 248 -27.34 14.41 -34.39
C GLY A 248 -27.04 15.38 -33.25
N ALA A 249 -27.12 16.69 -33.54
CA ALA A 249 -26.69 17.78 -32.66
C ALA A 249 -27.30 17.73 -31.23
N ARG A 250 -28.59 17.38 -31.09
CA ARG A 250 -29.27 17.29 -29.78
C ARG A 250 -28.70 16.22 -28.85
N ARG A 251 -28.29 15.06 -29.38
CA ARG A 251 -27.75 13.97 -28.55
C ARG A 251 -26.33 14.28 -28.07
N ARG A 252 -25.58 15.09 -28.83
CA ARG A 252 -24.23 15.54 -28.48
C ARG A 252 -24.22 16.46 -27.27
N TRP A 253 -25.16 17.40 -27.17
CA TRP A 253 -25.24 18.33 -26.03
C TRP A 253 -25.33 17.62 -24.67
N ARG A 254 -26.13 16.54 -24.57
CA ARG A 254 -26.22 15.75 -23.32
C ARG A 254 -24.89 15.14 -22.91
N TRP A 255 -24.09 14.65 -23.85
CA TRP A 255 -22.77 14.10 -23.56
C TRP A 255 -21.75 15.18 -23.21
N TYR A 256 -21.80 16.35 -23.85
CA TYR A 256 -20.96 17.49 -23.48
C TYR A 256 -21.29 17.99 -22.07
N ALA A 257 -22.57 18.13 -21.73
CA ALA A 257 -22.98 18.52 -20.38
C ALA A 257 -22.52 17.50 -19.33
N ALA A 258 -22.71 16.19 -19.59
CA ALA A 258 -22.23 15.14 -18.70
C ALA A 258 -20.70 15.14 -18.56
N LEU A 259 -19.96 15.36 -19.65
CA LEU A 259 -18.51 15.47 -19.63
C LEU A 259 -18.05 16.69 -18.80
N ALA A 260 -18.69 17.85 -18.98
CA ALA A 260 -18.38 19.05 -18.23
C ALA A 260 -18.60 18.85 -16.71
N VAL A 261 -19.74 18.28 -16.33
CA VAL A 261 -20.02 17.94 -14.91
C VAL A 261 -18.99 16.94 -14.38
N GLY A 262 -18.66 15.91 -15.16
CA GLY A 262 -17.64 14.93 -14.79
C GLY A 262 -16.26 15.53 -14.59
N LEU A 263 -15.86 16.50 -15.43
CA LEU A 263 -14.59 17.22 -15.30
C LEU A 263 -14.55 18.12 -14.06
N VAL A 264 -15.63 18.83 -13.74
CA VAL A 264 -15.73 19.64 -12.52
C VAL A 264 -15.62 18.74 -11.28
N ALA A 265 -16.37 17.64 -11.24
CA ALA A 265 -16.29 16.68 -10.13
C ALA A 265 -14.89 16.06 -10.01
N LEU A 266 -14.20 15.82 -11.13
CA LEU A 266 -12.84 15.29 -11.15
C LEU A 266 -11.83 16.29 -10.58
N LEU A 267 -12.00 17.58 -10.86
CA LEU A 267 -11.14 18.64 -10.32
C LEU A 267 -11.33 18.81 -8.80
N GLU A 268 -12.57 18.75 -8.31
CA GLU A 268 -12.85 18.78 -6.86
C GLU A 268 -12.26 17.54 -6.15
N LEU A 269 -12.42 16.36 -6.74
CA LEU A 269 -11.81 15.13 -6.22
C LEU A 269 -10.29 15.16 -6.27
N TRP A 270 -9.70 15.77 -7.30
CA TRP A 270 -8.24 15.95 -7.40
C TRP A 270 -7.71 16.65 -6.15
N TRP A 271 -8.26 17.82 -5.84
CA TRP A 271 -7.77 18.65 -4.73
C TRP A 271 -7.97 17.96 -3.36
N THR A 272 -9.14 17.36 -3.15
CA THR A 272 -9.47 16.69 -1.89
C THR A 272 -8.78 15.34 -1.69
N ALA A 273 -8.40 14.65 -2.77
CA ALA A 273 -7.64 13.41 -2.70
C ALA A 273 -6.15 13.68 -2.45
N GLN A 274 -5.57 14.68 -3.12
CA GLN A 274 -4.17 15.06 -2.94
C GLN A 274 -3.91 15.51 -1.50
N THR A 275 -4.72 16.41 -0.96
CA THR A 275 -4.59 16.90 0.43
C THR A 275 -4.64 15.79 1.48
N VAL A 276 -5.54 14.81 1.33
CA VAL A 276 -5.64 13.69 2.28
C VAL A 276 -4.50 12.68 2.08
N ALA A 277 -4.02 12.51 0.84
CA ALA A 277 -2.84 11.69 0.58
C ALA A 277 -1.61 12.29 1.28
N ASP A 278 -1.37 13.61 1.16
CA ASP A 278 -0.24 14.31 1.78
C ASP A 278 -0.33 14.28 3.32
N GLN A 279 -1.53 14.45 3.88
CA GLN A 279 -1.77 14.27 5.31
C GLN A 279 -1.42 12.85 5.76
N ARG A 280 -1.81 11.82 4.98
CA ARG A 280 -1.50 10.44 5.33
C ARG A 280 -0.01 10.15 5.23
N VAL A 281 0.68 10.65 4.20
CA VAL A 281 2.15 10.56 4.09
C VAL A 281 2.83 11.16 5.31
N THR A 282 2.38 12.36 5.73
CA THR A 282 2.88 13.02 6.95
C THR A 282 2.66 12.16 8.20
N GLN A 283 1.49 11.54 8.32
CA GLN A 283 1.18 10.62 9.42
C GLN A 283 2.04 9.35 9.38
N LEU A 284 2.32 8.80 8.19
CA LEU A 284 3.19 7.62 8.03
C LEU A 284 4.64 7.94 8.43
N ARG A 285 5.15 9.12 8.03
CA ARG A 285 6.51 9.55 8.35
C ARG A 285 6.69 9.90 9.82
N TYR A 286 5.74 10.63 10.42
CA TYR A 286 5.96 11.29 11.70
C TYR A 286 5.02 10.86 12.83
N GLY A 287 3.89 10.22 12.50
CA GLY A 287 2.90 9.74 13.45
C GLY A 287 3.31 8.45 14.16
N SER A 288 2.37 7.81 14.83
CA SER A 288 2.59 6.52 15.50
C SER A 288 1.64 5.45 14.94
N PRO A 289 2.11 4.20 14.76
CA PRO A 289 1.25 3.05 14.46
C PRO A 289 0.55 2.48 15.70
N GLY A 290 0.71 3.08 16.88
CA GLY A 290 0.21 2.54 18.15
C GLY A 290 -1.25 2.09 18.11
N ASP A 291 -2.14 2.91 17.52
CA ASP A 291 -3.57 2.60 17.42
C ASP A 291 -3.91 1.58 16.33
N GLU A 292 -3.01 1.37 15.36
CA GLU A 292 -3.19 0.47 14.21
C GLU A 292 -2.53 -0.91 14.43
N LEU A 293 -1.75 -1.05 15.50
CA LEU A 293 -1.10 -2.29 15.88
C LEU A 293 -2.07 -3.22 16.60
N HIS A 294 -2.66 -4.13 15.84
CA HIS A 294 -3.49 -5.21 16.38
C HIS A 294 -2.62 -6.39 16.84
N PHE A 295 -3.01 -7.06 17.94
CA PHE A 295 -2.33 -8.23 18.52
C PHE A 295 -0.97 -7.96 19.19
N THR A 296 -0.85 -6.81 19.84
CA THR A 296 0.29 -6.49 20.71
C THR A 296 -0.02 -6.81 22.17
N CYS A 297 1.01 -7.22 22.91
CA CYS A 297 0.93 -7.40 24.35
C CYS A 297 1.11 -6.07 25.10
N ALA A 298 1.94 -5.19 24.55
CA ALA A 298 2.20 -3.85 25.06
C ALA A 298 2.66 -2.94 23.92
N THR A 299 2.35 -1.65 24.04
CA THR A 299 2.75 -0.61 23.09
C THR A 299 3.13 0.65 23.84
N TRP A 300 4.28 1.23 23.50
CA TRP A 300 4.79 2.47 24.06
C TRP A 300 5.04 3.47 22.96
N VAL A 301 4.49 4.68 23.12
CA VAL A 301 4.63 5.77 22.15
C VAL A 301 5.47 6.87 22.77
N TYR A 302 6.65 7.11 22.21
CA TYR A 302 7.58 8.16 22.62
C TYR A 302 7.45 9.34 21.64
N PRO A 303 6.63 10.37 21.96
CA PRO A 303 6.51 11.55 21.11
C PRO A 303 7.87 12.25 20.98
N PRO A 304 8.13 13.01 19.90
CA PRO A 304 9.32 13.86 19.83
C PRO A 304 9.35 14.86 21.01
N ASP A 305 10.56 15.31 21.39
CA ASP A 305 10.70 16.33 22.44
C ASP A 305 10.09 17.66 21.98
N THR A 306 9.67 18.51 22.92
CA THR A 306 9.02 19.79 22.59
C THR A 306 9.90 20.70 21.74
N ASP A 307 11.22 20.59 21.90
CA ASP A 307 12.21 21.39 21.20
C ASP A 307 12.75 20.70 19.93
N ALA A 308 12.29 19.48 19.65
CA ALA A 308 12.71 18.74 18.47
C ALA A 308 12.11 19.38 17.20
N PRO A 309 12.81 19.30 16.05
CA PRO A 309 12.26 19.75 14.78
C PRO A 309 10.91 19.12 14.49
N ALA A 310 9.97 19.86 13.88
CA ALA A 310 8.63 19.36 13.54
C ALA A 310 8.64 18.11 12.62
N ALA A 311 9.75 17.86 11.92
CA ALA A 311 9.98 16.68 11.08
C ALA A 311 10.65 15.51 11.82
N THR A 312 10.55 15.46 13.16
CA THR A 312 11.10 14.35 13.95
C THR A 312 10.05 13.25 14.10
N PRO A 313 10.33 11.99 13.69
CA PRO A 313 9.36 10.92 13.75
C PRO A 313 9.05 10.49 15.18
N THR A 314 7.77 10.25 15.48
CA THR A 314 7.36 9.63 16.73
C THR A 314 7.89 8.22 16.79
N GLN A 315 8.52 7.84 17.90
CA GLN A 315 9.03 6.48 18.05
C GLN A 315 8.02 5.63 18.79
N THR A 316 7.77 4.43 18.28
CA THR A 316 6.81 3.50 18.86
C THR A 316 7.48 2.16 19.07
N VAL A 317 7.32 1.58 20.25
CA VAL A 317 7.79 0.21 20.52
C VAL A 317 6.59 -0.65 20.83
N ALA A 318 6.52 -1.80 20.16
CA ALA A 318 5.46 -2.76 20.33
C ALA A 318 6.04 -4.11 20.72
N VAL A 319 5.39 -4.78 21.67
CA VAL A 319 5.68 -6.18 22.01
C VAL A 319 4.58 -7.05 21.43
N SER A 320 4.96 -8.11 20.73
CA SER A 320 4.05 -9.04 20.07
C SER A 320 4.61 -10.47 20.10
N GLY A 321 3.93 -11.37 19.39
CA GLY A 321 4.32 -12.78 19.26
C GLY A 321 3.76 -13.68 20.37
N SER A 322 3.82 -14.99 20.13
CA SER A 322 3.42 -15.99 21.13
C SER A 322 4.27 -15.85 22.39
N GLY A 323 3.65 -15.51 23.51
CA GLY A 323 4.35 -15.27 24.77
C GLY A 323 5.04 -13.90 24.87
N CYS A 324 4.64 -12.90 24.07
CA CYS A 324 5.08 -11.51 24.22
C CYS A 324 6.61 -11.34 24.21
N ALA A 325 7.31 -12.09 23.37
CA ALA A 325 8.77 -12.14 23.36
C ALA A 325 9.41 -11.36 22.22
N THR A 326 8.61 -10.83 21.28
CA THR A 326 9.10 -10.10 20.12
C THR A 326 8.90 -8.62 20.34
N VAL A 327 9.99 -7.87 20.40
CA VAL A 327 9.99 -6.41 20.52
C VAL A 327 10.28 -5.82 19.14
N THR A 328 9.37 -4.99 18.64
CA THR A 328 9.52 -4.29 17.36
C THR A 328 9.51 -2.79 17.61
N ALA A 329 10.51 -2.10 17.07
CA ALA A 329 10.62 -0.65 17.16
C ALA A 329 10.28 -0.01 15.82
N TYR A 330 9.61 1.14 15.90
CA TYR A 330 9.16 1.94 14.77
C TYR A 330 9.58 3.39 14.95
N ALA A 331 9.95 4.04 13.85
CA ALA A 331 10.03 5.50 13.74
C ALA A 331 9.02 5.95 12.68
N GLY A 332 8.02 6.72 13.09
CA GLY A 332 6.82 6.82 12.26
C GLY A 332 6.16 5.43 12.17
N TYR A 333 5.76 5.07 10.95
CA TYR A 333 5.30 3.74 10.61
C TYR A 333 6.43 2.81 10.11
N HIS A 334 7.66 3.32 10.01
CA HIS A 334 8.80 2.57 9.49
C HIS A 334 9.35 1.66 10.58
N GLN A 335 9.38 0.36 10.32
CA GLN A 335 10.02 -0.60 11.22
C GLN A 335 11.54 -0.40 11.19
N LEU A 336 12.11 -0.06 12.34
CA LEU A 336 13.56 0.09 12.53
C LEU A 336 14.24 -1.27 12.71
N GLY A 337 13.59 -2.13 13.49
CA GLY A 337 14.19 -3.39 13.91
C GLY A 337 13.22 -4.28 14.65
N THR A 338 13.57 -5.55 14.71
CA THR A 338 12.87 -6.54 15.53
C THR A 338 13.87 -7.35 16.31
N THR A 339 13.62 -7.46 17.62
CA THR A 339 14.44 -8.21 18.56
C THR A 339 13.59 -9.25 19.25
N VAL A 340 14.09 -10.48 19.32
CA VAL A 340 13.50 -11.51 20.17
C VAL A 340 14.17 -11.41 21.53
N ALA A 341 13.41 -11.00 22.54
CA ALA A 341 13.90 -10.83 23.92
C ALA A 341 14.24 -12.17 24.59
N GLY A 342 13.73 -13.29 24.05
CA GLY A 342 13.90 -14.64 24.62
C GLY A 342 13.13 -14.87 25.92
N VAL A 343 12.28 -13.91 26.31
CA VAL A 343 11.44 -13.91 27.50
C VAL A 343 10.13 -13.17 27.26
N SER A 344 9.11 -13.45 28.06
CA SER A 344 7.85 -12.71 28.00
C SER A 344 8.00 -11.31 28.59
N VAL A 345 7.78 -10.30 27.75
CA VAL A 345 7.71 -8.89 28.09
C VAL A 345 6.24 -8.47 28.09
N SER A 346 5.49 -8.99 29.05
CA SER A 346 4.12 -8.53 29.32
C SER A 346 4.16 -7.21 30.12
N PRO A 347 3.11 -6.36 30.12
CA PRO A 347 3.04 -5.22 31.03
C PRO A 347 2.99 -5.73 32.49
N VAL A 348 4.17 -5.80 33.09
CA VAL A 348 4.41 -6.32 34.43
C VAL A 348 4.65 -5.15 35.38
N ALA A 349 4.09 -5.20 36.58
CA ALA A 349 4.28 -4.13 37.56
C ALA A 349 5.66 -4.20 38.20
N LEU A 350 6.52 -3.22 37.89
CA LEU A 350 7.72 -2.98 38.68
C LEU A 350 7.38 -2.23 39.97
N ARG A 351 7.65 -2.84 41.12
CA ARG A 351 7.68 -2.13 42.40
C ARG A 351 8.97 -1.29 42.49
N ARG A 352 8.83 -0.02 42.87
CA ARG A 352 10.00 0.85 43.10
C ARG A 352 10.84 0.30 44.27
N PRO A 353 12.18 0.42 44.21
CA PRO A 353 13.03 0.19 45.37
C PRO A 353 12.61 1.14 46.51
N ALA A 354 12.56 0.63 47.74
CA ALA A 354 12.28 1.47 48.90
C ALA A 354 13.38 2.55 49.05
N PRO A 355 13.03 3.79 49.42
CA PRO A 355 14.02 4.82 49.71
C PRO A 355 15.00 4.32 50.77
N ALA A 356 16.27 4.70 50.64
CA ALA A 356 17.29 4.35 51.62
C ALA A 356 16.84 4.84 53.01
N GLY A 357 16.55 3.91 53.93
CA GLY A 357 16.11 4.21 55.30
C GLY A 357 14.74 3.67 55.71
N ALA A 358 13.95 3.09 54.80
CA ALA A 358 12.71 2.40 55.18
C ALA A 358 13.02 0.96 55.61
N SER A 359 13.26 0.75 56.91
CA SER A 359 13.24 -0.57 57.53
C SER A 359 11.80 -1.13 57.50
N ASP A 360 11.67 -2.36 57.02
CA ASP A 360 10.44 -3.17 57.12
C ASP A 360 10.23 -3.60 58.58
N ASP A 361 9.83 -2.68 59.46
CA ASP A 361 9.25 -3.03 60.76
C ASP A 361 7.73 -3.07 60.64
N ARG A 362 7.21 -4.21 60.17
CA ARG A 362 5.81 -4.60 60.40
C ARG A 362 5.75 -5.58 61.55
N SER A 363 5.71 -5.04 62.77
CA SER A 363 5.12 -5.68 63.93
C SER A 363 3.68 -5.16 64.13
N ALA A 364 2.80 -6.07 64.53
CA ALA A 364 1.35 -5.91 64.62
C ALA A 364 0.89 -4.88 65.68
N GLY A 365 -0.25 -4.20 65.43
CA GLY A 365 -1.02 -3.52 66.49
C GLY A 365 -1.83 -2.27 66.09
N SER A 366 -3.15 -2.44 65.90
CA SER A 366 -4.28 -1.52 66.21
C SER A 366 -4.23 0.02 65.99
N SER A 367 -4.96 0.48 64.96
CA SER A 367 -5.92 1.63 64.74
C SER A 367 -5.81 3.04 65.46
N PRO A 368 -6.60 4.09 65.08
CA PRO A 368 -6.22 5.40 64.47
C PRO A 368 -6.58 6.64 65.37
N PRO A 369 -6.77 7.93 64.94
CA PRO A 369 -6.55 8.68 63.68
C PRO A 369 -5.63 9.94 63.87
N THR A 370 -5.22 10.74 62.86
CA THR A 370 -5.84 12.04 62.46
C THR A 370 -5.00 12.69 61.34
N LEU A 371 -5.67 13.30 60.35
CA LEU A 371 -5.17 14.19 59.28
C LEU A 371 -4.48 15.47 59.84
N PRO A 372 -3.56 16.15 59.11
CA PRO A 372 -3.92 16.91 57.90
C PRO A 372 -2.95 16.83 56.71
N LEU A 373 -3.53 17.07 55.53
CA LEU A 373 -2.86 17.48 54.29
C LEU A 373 -2.00 18.75 54.53
N PRO A 374 -0.90 18.98 53.76
CA PRO A 374 -1.10 19.66 52.48
C PRO A 374 -0.18 19.23 51.32
N THR A 375 -0.80 19.29 50.13
CA THR A 375 -0.28 19.74 48.82
C THR A 375 1.09 19.23 48.32
N GLY A 376 1.02 18.48 47.21
CA GLY A 376 2.05 18.47 46.18
C GLY A 376 2.73 17.14 46.00
N ARG A 377 2.14 16.21 45.23
CA ARG A 377 2.94 15.17 44.57
C ARG A 377 2.23 14.49 43.42
N SER A 378 2.81 14.72 42.24
CA SER A 378 2.84 13.84 41.08
C SER A 378 2.59 12.37 41.42
N GLY A 379 1.53 11.82 40.85
CA GLY A 379 1.15 10.42 40.94
C GLY A 379 -0.20 10.23 40.28
N SER A 380 -0.25 10.20 38.95
CA SER A 380 -1.49 9.90 38.23
C SER A 380 -1.89 8.44 38.47
N LEU A 381 -2.84 8.26 39.36
CA LEU A 381 -3.54 7.00 39.61
C LEU A 381 -4.44 6.69 38.40
N GLY A 382 -4.59 5.40 38.06
CA GLY A 382 -5.62 4.96 37.11
C GLY A 382 -7.04 5.13 37.68
N PRO A 383 -8.09 4.84 36.89
CA PRO A 383 -9.49 5.01 37.30
C PRO A 383 -9.88 4.17 38.54
N ALA A 384 -9.03 3.23 38.99
CA ALA A 384 -9.22 2.41 40.18
C ALA A 384 -8.22 2.69 41.33
N GLY A 385 -7.40 3.75 41.26
CA GLY A 385 -6.45 4.05 42.35
C GLY A 385 -5.23 3.13 42.41
N GLU A 386 -4.96 2.32 41.38
CA GLU A 386 -3.75 1.49 41.31
C GLU A 386 -2.57 2.24 40.67
N PRO A 387 -1.34 2.09 41.20
CA PRO A 387 -0.13 2.66 40.61
C PRO A 387 0.09 2.04 39.23
N ARG A 388 0.21 2.89 38.20
CA ARG A 388 0.52 2.43 36.84
C ARG A 388 1.89 1.75 36.84
N PRO A 389 2.00 0.51 36.31
CA PRO A 389 3.24 -0.24 36.34
C PRO A 389 4.31 0.45 35.49
N LEU A 390 5.51 0.66 36.06
CA LEU A 390 6.72 0.93 35.27
C LEU A 390 7.01 -0.32 34.43
N ALA A 391 7.04 -0.18 33.09
CA ALA A 391 7.35 -1.30 32.20
C ALA A 391 8.77 -1.24 31.63
N GLY A 392 9.37 -0.04 31.54
CA GLY A 392 10.74 0.13 31.03
C GLY A 392 11.16 1.60 30.88
N ALA A 393 12.37 1.79 30.36
CA ALA A 393 12.90 3.10 29.97
C ALA A 393 13.83 2.98 28.76
N ARG A 394 13.87 4.05 27.96
CA ARG A 394 14.71 4.13 26.77
C ARG A 394 15.97 4.94 27.04
N TYR A 395 17.10 4.42 26.57
CA TYR A 395 18.45 4.94 26.73
C TYR A 395 19.13 5.00 25.36
N GLY A 396 18.96 6.12 24.65
CA GLY A 396 19.42 6.25 23.27
C GLY A 396 18.81 5.18 22.37
N ASP A 397 19.63 4.23 21.93
CA ASP A 397 19.23 3.11 21.06
C ASP A 397 18.88 1.80 21.80
N VAL A 398 18.89 1.84 23.12
CA VAL A 398 18.61 0.67 23.96
C VAL A 398 17.32 0.89 24.72
N LEU A 399 16.47 -0.13 24.72
CA LEU A 399 15.28 -0.16 25.54
C LEU A 399 15.46 -1.20 26.64
N VAL A 400 15.34 -0.76 27.88
CA VAL A 400 15.42 -1.63 29.05
C VAL A 400 14.01 -1.90 29.55
N LEU A 401 13.64 -3.18 29.59
CA LEU A 401 12.29 -3.66 29.86
C LEU A 401 12.28 -4.62 31.05
N ALA A 402 11.24 -4.55 31.85
CA ALA A 402 10.93 -5.62 32.79
C ALA A 402 10.30 -6.80 32.06
N GLY A 403 10.76 -8.00 32.37
CA GLY A 403 10.17 -9.25 31.89
C GLY A 403 9.67 -10.11 33.04
N SER A 404 8.84 -11.09 32.72
CA SER A 404 8.47 -12.16 33.65
C SER A 404 8.40 -13.49 32.91
N ASN A 405 8.91 -14.57 33.51
CA ASN A 405 8.65 -15.93 33.04
C ASN A 405 7.44 -16.57 33.74
N ARG A 406 6.70 -15.79 34.54
CA ARG A 406 5.57 -16.26 35.35
C ARG A 406 4.28 -15.59 34.89
N PHE A 407 3.17 -16.24 35.19
CA PHE A 407 1.83 -15.66 35.02
C PHE A 407 1.48 -14.64 36.11
N ASP A 408 2.30 -14.54 37.16
CA ASP A 408 2.15 -13.49 38.16
C ASP A 408 2.59 -12.14 37.55
N ARG A 409 1.88 -11.06 37.87
CA ARG A 409 2.16 -9.71 37.34
C ARG A 409 3.44 -9.09 37.94
N THR A 410 4.40 -9.91 38.37
CA THR A 410 5.66 -9.48 39.00
C THR A 410 6.85 -9.74 38.10
N ALA A 411 7.80 -8.80 38.07
CA ALA A 411 8.99 -8.91 37.24
C ALA A 411 10.01 -9.78 37.97
N ASP A 412 10.50 -10.83 37.31
CA ASP A 412 11.60 -11.67 37.82
C ASP A 412 12.92 -11.41 37.08
N GLN A 413 12.90 -10.52 36.08
CA GLN A 413 14.04 -10.22 35.23
C GLN A 413 13.93 -8.85 34.56
N VAL A 414 15.08 -8.33 34.15
CA VAL A 414 15.21 -7.10 33.34
C VAL A 414 16.06 -7.43 32.13
N VAL A 415 15.62 -6.98 30.96
CA VAL A 415 16.27 -7.24 29.68
C VAL A 415 16.51 -5.92 28.95
N ALA A 416 17.67 -5.80 28.31
CA ALA A 416 17.97 -4.68 27.42
C ALA A 416 17.98 -5.16 25.98
N VAL A 417 17.21 -4.47 25.13
CA VAL A 417 17.07 -4.79 23.71
C VAL A 417 17.48 -3.59 22.85
N PRO A 418 18.22 -3.82 21.75
CA PRO A 418 18.51 -2.76 20.78
C PRO A 418 17.25 -2.43 19.96
N LEU A 419 17.01 -1.16 19.65
CA LEU A 419 15.85 -0.75 18.85
C LEU A 419 16.02 -1.05 17.34
N HIS A 420 17.26 -1.04 16.83
CA HIS A 420 17.56 -1.40 15.43
C HIS A 420 17.61 -2.91 15.17
N GLY A 421 17.16 -3.73 16.13
CA GLY A 421 17.09 -5.19 15.99
C GLY A 421 18.37 -5.91 16.41
N GLY A 422 18.33 -7.24 16.35
CA GLY A 422 19.38 -8.13 16.86
C GLY A 422 18.99 -8.81 18.18
N PRO A 423 19.90 -9.60 18.79
CA PRO A 423 19.63 -10.25 20.06
C PRO A 423 19.57 -9.22 21.21
N ALA A 424 18.95 -9.61 22.33
CA ALA A 424 19.04 -8.82 23.55
C ALA A 424 20.51 -8.59 23.95
N LEU A 425 20.86 -7.37 24.34
CA LEU A 425 22.22 -6.98 24.72
C LEU A 425 22.64 -7.68 26.00
N TRP A 426 21.75 -7.65 27.00
CA TRP A 426 21.96 -8.32 28.27
C TRP A 426 20.62 -8.64 28.93
N ARG A 427 20.68 -9.62 29.84
CA ARG A 427 19.55 -10.04 30.67
C ARG A 427 20.03 -10.20 32.10
N PHE A 428 19.29 -9.63 33.02
CA PHE A 428 19.52 -9.76 34.45
C PHE A 428 18.37 -10.52 35.11
N VAL A 429 18.73 -11.51 35.94
CA VAL A 429 17.80 -12.31 36.74
C VAL A 429 18.38 -12.38 38.15
N CYS A 430 17.56 -12.19 39.19
CA CYS A 430 18.03 -12.46 40.54
C CYS A 430 18.40 -13.95 40.67
N GLY A 431 19.57 -14.29 41.22
CA GLY A 431 20.04 -15.69 41.31
C GLY A 431 19.09 -16.62 42.07
N ASP A 432 18.26 -16.08 42.95
CA ASP A 432 17.22 -16.76 43.72
C ASP A 432 15.83 -16.71 43.05
N LYS A 433 15.73 -16.21 41.81
CA LYS A 433 14.48 -16.00 41.04
C LYS A 433 13.42 -15.21 41.82
N ARG A 434 13.83 -14.33 42.73
CA ARG A 434 12.93 -13.40 43.43
C ARG A 434 12.53 -12.24 42.52
N GLU A 435 11.48 -11.52 42.93
CA GLU A 435 11.02 -10.30 42.28
C GLU A 435 12.18 -9.30 42.12
N VAL A 436 12.42 -8.86 40.89
CA VAL A 436 13.34 -7.79 40.56
C VAL A 436 12.61 -6.47 40.73
N ARG A 437 13.14 -5.61 41.61
CA ARG A 437 12.67 -4.24 41.75
C ARG A 437 13.64 -3.31 41.03
N ALA A 438 13.14 -2.57 40.05
CA ALA A 438 13.95 -1.72 39.18
C ALA A 438 13.54 -0.24 39.28
N ARG A 439 14.53 0.64 39.08
CA ARG A 439 14.35 2.08 38.88
C ARG A 439 15.25 2.54 37.73
N PHE A 440 14.71 3.33 36.82
CA PHE A 440 15.42 3.87 35.67
C PHE A 440 15.77 5.34 35.90
N ALA A 441 17.05 5.70 35.82
CA ALA A 441 17.57 7.07 35.94
C ALA A 441 18.19 7.54 34.61
N GLY A 442 18.05 8.82 34.25
CA GLY A 442 18.60 9.44 33.04
C GLY A 442 17.83 9.17 31.74
N GLY A 443 17.36 7.92 31.56
CA GLY A 443 16.61 7.50 30.37
C GLY A 443 15.22 8.13 30.25
N ARG A 444 14.68 8.11 29.03
CA ARG A 444 13.31 8.54 28.74
C ARG A 444 12.33 7.49 29.27
N PRO A 445 11.57 7.78 30.33
CA PRO A 445 10.68 6.80 30.93
C PRO A 445 9.56 6.43 29.96
N ASP A 446 9.00 5.24 30.16
CA ASP A 446 7.72 4.89 29.54
C ASP A 446 6.65 5.93 29.94
N PRO A 447 6.01 6.63 28.97
CA PRO A 447 4.99 7.64 29.24
C PRO A 447 3.72 7.09 29.89
N ALA A 448 3.43 5.79 29.78
CA ALA A 448 2.34 5.14 30.50
C ALA A 448 2.62 5.04 32.01
N SER A 449 3.90 5.07 32.40
CA SER A 449 4.36 5.03 33.78
C SER A 449 4.89 6.39 34.22
N ALA A 450 4.04 7.18 34.88
CA ALA A 450 4.31 8.57 35.31
C ALA A 450 5.39 8.68 36.42
N ALA A 451 6.58 8.16 36.18
CA ALA A 451 7.52 7.80 37.24
C ALA A 451 8.99 7.98 36.86
N THR A 452 9.38 9.15 36.38
CA THR A 452 10.73 9.65 36.63
C THR A 452 10.77 10.32 38.00
N THR A 453 11.54 9.73 38.92
CA THR A 453 11.99 10.47 40.11
C THR A 453 13.33 11.12 39.79
N PRO A 454 13.43 12.45 39.81
CA PRO A 454 14.71 13.14 39.68
C PRO A 454 15.61 12.76 40.87
N GLY A 455 16.91 12.62 40.62
CA GLY A 455 17.88 12.50 41.73
C GLY A 455 19.20 11.82 41.42
N ASP A 456 19.25 10.92 40.43
CA ASP A 456 20.51 10.23 40.09
C ASP A 456 21.14 10.86 38.83
N PRO A 457 22.41 11.31 38.88
CA PRO A 457 23.11 11.79 37.70
C PRO A 457 23.45 10.61 36.76
N GLY A 458 23.14 10.77 35.48
CA GLY A 458 23.52 9.85 34.40
C GLY A 458 22.49 8.75 34.08
N ASP A 459 22.71 8.11 32.93
CA ASP A 459 21.90 7.03 32.39
C ASP A 459 22.23 5.69 33.09
N VAL A 460 21.41 5.30 34.06
CA VAL A 460 21.66 4.08 34.86
C VAL A 460 20.37 3.34 35.22
N VAL A 461 20.45 2.01 35.26
CA VAL A 461 19.38 1.12 35.73
C VAL A 461 19.72 0.64 37.14
N LEU A 462 18.92 1.04 38.12
CA LEU A 462 19.05 0.62 39.51
C LEU A 462 18.20 -0.62 39.75
N LEU A 463 18.83 -1.73 40.13
CA LEU A 463 18.16 -2.99 40.41
C LEU A 463 18.32 -3.39 41.87
N THR A 464 17.30 -4.02 42.42
CA THR A 464 17.33 -4.60 43.76
C THR A 464 16.81 -6.04 43.75
N CYS A 465 17.63 -6.94 44.30
CA CYS A 465 17.34 -8.35 44.53
C CYS A 465 17.43 -8.63 46.03
N GLY A 466 16.29 -8.63 46.72
CA GLY A 466 16.28 -8.64 48.18
C GLY A 466 17.04 -7.45 48.76
N ALA A 467 18.10 -7.72 49.53
CA ALA A 467 18.94 -6.67 50.13
C ALA A 467 20.03 -6.13 49.20
N ARG A 468 20.34 -6.81 48.10
CA ARG A 468 21.42 -6.41 47.18
C ARG A 468 20.92 -5.32 46.24
N ARG A 469 21.67 -4.21 46.16
CA ARG A 469 21.45 -3.12 45.21
C ARG A 469 22.55 -3.11 44.16
N LEU A 470 22.16 -2.97 42.89
CA LEU A 470 23.05 -2.93 41.74
C LEU A 470 22.75 -1.69 40.90
N ARG A 471 23.80 -1.04 40.39
CA ARG A 471 23.74 0.00 39.36
C ARG A 471 24.21 -0.66 38.07
N LEU A 472 23.38 -0.75 37.05
CA LEU A 472 23.76 -1.29 35.74
C LEU A 472 23.79 -0.18 34.70
N ASP A 473 24.82 -0.20 33.87
CA ASP A 473 24.87 0.54 32.62
C ASP A 473 23.78 0.00 31.66
N PRO A 474 22.91 0.86 31.10
CA PRO A 474 21.80 0.43 30.27
C PRO A 474 22.24 -0.23 28.96
N VAL A 475 23.41 0.10 28.44
CA VAL A 475 23.96 -0.42 27.18
C VAL A 475 24.74 -1.71 27.41
N THR A 476 25.63 -1.73 28.40
CA THR A 476 26.55 -2.87 28.60
C THR A 476 26.05 -3.89 29.61
N GLY A 477 25.13 -3.51 30.51
CA GLY A 477 24.67 -4.36 31.61
C GLY A 477 25.72 -4.58 32.70
N LEU A 478 26.89 -3.95 32.59
CA LEU A 478 27.95 -3.99 33.59
C LEU A 478 27.63 -3.08 34.76
N THR A 479 28.20 -3.37 35.93
CA THR A 479 28.00 -2.52 37.10
C THR A 479 28.61 -1.13 36.86
N ALA A 480 27.77 -0.11 36.78
CA ALA A 480 28.22 1.26 36.59
C ALA A 480 29.01 1.73 37.82
N ALA A 481 30.06 2.53 37.60
CA ALA A 481 30.83 3.15 38.68
C ALA A 481 29.92 4.01 39.57
N ARG A 482 30.22 4.04 40.88
CA ARG A 482 29.39 4.71 41.88
C ARG A 482 29.33 6.22 41.69
#